data_AF-A0A3S8U084-F1
#
_entry.id   AF-A0A3S8U084-F1
#
_cell.length_a   1.000
_cell.length_b   1.000
_cell.length_c   1.000
_cell.angle_alpha   90.00
_cell.angle_beta   90.00
_cell.angle_gamma   90.00
#
_symmetry.space_group_name_H-M   'P 1'
#
loop_
_entity.id
_entity.type
_entity.pdbx_description
1 polymer ?
#
loop_
_entity_poly.entity_id
_entity_poly.type
_entity_poly.pdbx_seq_one_letter_code
_entity_poly.pdbx_strand_id
1 'polypeptide(L)'
;YTQMLCGLLEHKQVLRVGAIFASGLIRAIRFLQLNWAQLTHDIHTGTLNPKITDPSVRECITQKIKPDPVLADLVWKECSKDNWEGIITRIWPNTKYLDVIVTGAMAQYIPTLDYYSGRLPLACTMYASSECYFGLNLNPMSKPSEVSYTLMPNMAYFEFLPHEPNSAESTRYSPPKLVDLADVEVGKEYELLVTTYAGLCRYRVGDILRVTGFHNSAPQFHFVRRKNVILSIDSDKTDESELQKAVENASQLLKEFNTSVVEYTSYADTKTIPGHYVIYWELLAKDSGNSPSEDVLAQCCLAMEESLNSVYRQGRVADNSIGALEIRVVKSGTFEELMDYAISRGASINQYKVPRCVSFTP
;
A
#
# COMPACT_ATOMS: atom_id res chain seq x y z
N TYR A 1 -4.16 20.19 -2.50
CA TYR A 1 -4.64 21.42 -1.84
C TYR A 1 -6.12 21.71 -2.11
N THR A 2 -6.52 22.03 -3.35
CA THR A 2 -7.88 22.51 -3.64
C THR A 2 -9.00 21.49 -3.40
N GLN A 3 -8.76 20.19 -3.59
CA GLN A 3 -9.71 19.15 -3.19
C GLN A 3 -10.00 19.18 -1.68
N MET A 4 -8.98 19.35 -0.84
CA MET A 4 -9.13 19.47 0.61
C MET A 4 -9.92 20.73 0.96
N LEU A 5 -9.60 21.86 0.33
CA LEU A 5 -10.33 23.12 0.52
C LEU A 5 -11.83 22.96 0.19
N CYS A 6 -12.18 22.38 -0.96
CA CYS A 6 -13.57 22.08 -1.31
C CYS A 6 -14.24 21.15 -0.28
N GLY A 7 -13.54 20.12 0.19
CA GLY A 7 -14.05 19.21 1.21
C GLY A 7 -14.34 19.91 2.55
N LEU A 8 -13.53 20.90 2.92
CA LEU A 8 -13.76 21.73 4.12
C LEU A 8 -14.94 22.67 3.94
N LEU A 9 -15.05 23.34 2.79
CA LEU A 9 -16.18 24.24 2.49
C LEU A 9 -17.53 23.50 2.54
N GLU A 10 -17.55 22.25 2.08
CA GLU A 10 -18.77 21.43 2.03
C GLU A 10 -18.91 20.48 3.23
N HIS A 11 -18.20 20.73 4.34
CA HIS A 11 -17.98 19.71 5.37
C HIS A 11 -19.26 19.11 5.98
N LYS A 12 -20.35 19.89 6.06
CA LYS A 12 -21.66 19.42 6.57
C LYS A 12 -22.41 18.52 5.58
N GLN A 13 -22.10 18.62 4.28
CA GLN A 13 -22.74 17.82 3.24
C GLN A 13 -22.07 16.45 3.05
N VAL A 14 -20.87 16.27 3.61
CA VAL A 14 -20.07 15.05 3.45
C VAL A 14 -20.69 13.90 4.26
N LEU A 15 -21.18 12.89 3.54
CA LEU A 15 -21.72 11.64 4.12
C LEU A 15 -20.76 10.46 4.03
N ARG A 16 -19.70 10.57 3.22
CA ARG A 16 -18.63 9.58 3.08
C ARG A 16 -17.34 10.27 2.71
N VAL A 17 -16.21 9.75 3.19
CA VAL A 17 -14.86 10.22 2.87
C VAL A 17 -14.10 9.07 2.24
N GLY A 18 -13.26 9.30 1.25
CA GLY A 18 -12.60 8.18 0.58
C GLY A 18 -11.50 8.56 -0.40
N ALA A 19 -10.80 7.52 -0.84
CA ALA A 19 -9.81 7.50 -1.90
C ALA A 19 -9.76 6.07 -2.45
N ILE A 20 -9.11 5.83 -3.59
CA ILE A 20 -9.00 4.47 -4.14
C ILE A 20 -8.29 3.55 -3.13
N PHE A 21 -7.12 3.96 -2.64
CA PHE A 21 -6.35 3.22 -1.64
C PHE A 21 -6.32 3.94 -0.29
N ALA A 22 -6.20 3.16 0.79
CA ALA A 22 -6.03 3.67 2.15
C ALA A 22 -4.86 4.65 2.28
N SER A 23 -3.72 4.36 1.64
CA SER A 23 -2.54 5.22 1.53
C SER A 23 -2.87 6.63 1.01
N GLY A 24 -3.72 6.72 -0.02
CA GLY A 24 -4.16 7.98 -0.60
C GLY A 24 -4.98 8.83 0.37
N LEU A 25 -5.90 8.23 1.11
CA LEU A 25 -6.67 8.94 2.14
C LEU A 25 -5.78 9.40 3.30
N ILE A 26 -4.86 8.54 3.74
CA ILE A 26 -3.90 8.87 4.79
C ILE A 26 -3.00 10.04 4.36
N ARG A 27 -2.56 10.07 3.10
CA ARG A 27 -1.83 11.22 2.52
C ARG A 27 -2.67 12.49 2.53
N ALA A 28 -3.97 12.41 2.24
CA ALA A 28 -4.86 13.58 2.33
C ALA A 28 -4.98 14.10 3.77
N ILE A 29 -5.06 13.21 4.77
CA ILE A 29 -5.07 13.60 6.20
C ILE A 29 -3.74 14.25 6.58
N ARG A 30 -2.60 13.66 6.15
CA ARG A 30 -1.28 14.26 6.36
C ARG A 30 -1.14 15.62 5.67
N PHE A 31 -1.71 15.78 4.49
CA PHE A 31 -1.76 17.06 3.80
C PHE A 31 -2.49 18.11 4.64
N LEU A 32 -3.62 17.75 5.26
CA LEU A 32 -4.34 18.65 6.18
C LEU A 32 -3.48 18.98 7.40
N GLN A 33 -2.82 18.01 8.03
CA GLN A 33 -1.89 18.24 9.16
C GLN A 33 -0.83 19.29 8.86
N LEU A 34 -0.28 19.27 7.65
CA LEU A 34 0.81 20.16 7.25
C LEU A 34 0.33 21.52 6.74
N ASN A 35 -0.91 21.64 6.28
CA ASN A 35 -1.38 22.81 5.54
C ASN A 35 -2.66 23.47 6.11
N TRP A 36 -3.19 23.00 7.24
CA TRP A 36 -4.45 23.51 7.80
C TRP A 36 -4.40 25.02 8.09
N ALA A 37 -3.26 25.57 8.50
CA ALA A 37 -3.12 27.01 8.78
C ALA A 37 -3.36 27.87 7.53
N GLN A 38 -2.85 27.42 6.38
CA GLN A 38 -3.08 28.13 5.12
C GLN A 38 -4.50 27.88 4.58
N LEU A 39 -5.02 26.66 4.72
CA LEU A 39 -6.40 26.34 4.34
C LEU A 39 -7.41 27.17 5.15
N THR A 40 -7.20 27.33 6.45
CA THR A 40 -8.04 28.16 7.32
C THR A 40 -7.95 29.63 6.98
N HIS A 41 -6.75 30.14 6.66
CA HIS A 41 -6.59 31.50 6.16
C HIS A 41 -7.41 31.74 4.88
N ASP A 42 -7.30 30.85 3.89
CA ASP A 42 -8.05 30.96 2.63
C ASP A 42 -9.57 30.94 2.86
N ILE A 43 -10.07 30.07 3.76
CA ILE A 43 -11.49 30.00 4.14
C ILE A 43 -11.92 31.31 4.83
N HIS A 44 -11.09 31.83 5.73
CA HIS A 44 -11.40 33.04 6.51
C HIS A 44 -11.51 34.27 5.61
N THR A 45 -10.54 34.48 4.71
CA THR A 45 -10.48 35.65 3.82
C THR A 45 -11.31 35.50 2.56
N GLY A 46 -11.69 34.28 2.21
CA GLY A 46 -12.35 33.98 0.95
C GLY A 46 -11.40 34.09 -0.27
N THR A 47 -10.09 34.04 -0.07
CA THR A 47 -9.10 34.20 -1.14
C THR A 47 -8.23 32.96 -1.27
N LEU A 48 -8.04 32.47 -2.50
CA LEU A 48 -7.22 31.30 -2.76
C LEU A 48 -5.72 31.61 -2.69
N ASN A 49 -4.98 30.78 -1.96
CA ASN A 49 -3.53 30.81 -1.84
C ASN A 49 -2.82 31.06 -3.20
N PRO A 50 -1.89 32.05 -3.27
CA PRO A 50 -1.17 32.37 -4.51
C PRO A 50 -0.26 31.24 -5.02
N LYS A 51 0.10 30.26 -4.18
CA LYS A 51 0.86 29.07 -4.63
C LYS A 51 0.09 28.21 -5.63
N ILE A 52 -1.24 28.35 -5.71
CA ILE A 52 -2.06 27.65 -6.70
C ILE A 52 -2.04 28.44 -8.00
N THR A 53 -1.17 28.08 -8.93
CA THR A 53 -0.95 28.85 -10.17
C THR A 53 -1.79 28.40 -11.36
N ASP A 54 -2.33 27.19 -11.33
CA ASP A 54 -3.14 26.64 -12.43
C ASP A 54 -4.41 27.48 -12.66
N PRO A 55 -4.57 28.12 -13.84
CA PRO A 55 -5.69 29.02 -14.10
C PRO A 55 -7.07 28.34 -14.01
N SER A 56 -7.19 27.11 -14.52
CA SER A 56 -8.45 26.36 -14.54
C SER A 56 -8.90 26.02 -13.12
N VAL A 57 -7.95 25.64 -12.27
CA VAL A 57 -8.19 25.37 -10.85
C VAL A 57 -8.57 26.65 -10.11
N ARG A 58 -7.87 27.76 -10.35
CA ARG A 58 -8.19 29.05 -9.72
C ARG A 58 -9.60 29.52 -10.08
N GLU A 59 -9.97 29.45 -11.36
CA GLU A 59 -11.30 29.83 -11.84
C GLU A 59 -12.39 29.01 -11.14
N CYS A 60 -12.24 27.68 -11.11
CA CYS A 60 -13.19 26.77 -10.47
C CYS A 60 -13.39 27.06 -8.97
N ILE A 61 -12.29 27.34 -8.25
CA ILE A 61 -12.36 27.58 -6.79
C ILE A 61 -12.87 28.98 -6.48
N THR A 62 -12.51 29.99 -7.27
CA THR A 62 -12.94 31.39 -7.05
C THR A 62 -14.46 31.54 -7.10
N GLN A 63 -15.14 30.70 -7.89
CA GLN A 63 -16.60 30.68 -7.94
C GLN A 63 -17.25 30.09 -6.67
N LYS A 64 -16.52 29.28 -5.90
CA LYS A 64 -17.03 28.54 -4.72
C LYS A 64 -16.63 29.17 -3.40
N ILE A 65 -15.39 29.64 -3.30
CA ILE A 65 -14.83 30.17 -2.06
C ILE A 65 -15.48 31.51 -1.70
N LYS A 66 -15.97 31.61 -0.47
CA LYS A 66 -16.51 32.83 0.13
C LYS A 66 -15.90 32.97 1.53
N PRO A 67 -15.73 34.21 2.05
CA PRO A 67 -15.26 34.40 3.40
C PRO A 67 -16.19 33.71 4.40
N ASP A 68 -15.67 32.76 5.17
CA ASP A 68 -16.39 32.06 6.24
C ASP A 68 -15.52 31.95 7.50
N PRO A 69 -15.50 33.01 8.34
CA PRO A 69 -14.72 33.01 9.58
C PRO A 69 -15.13 31.90 10.55
N VAL A 70 -16.42 31.53 10.57
CA VAL A 70 -16.95 30.52 11.50
C VAL A 70 -16.42 29.14 11.16
N LEU A 71 -16.40 28.78 9.87
CA LEU A 71 -15.78 27.55 9.41
C LEU A 71 -14.27 27.56 9.65
N ALA A 72 -13.60 28.68 9.36
CA ALA A 72 -12.15 28.81 9.57
C ALA A 72 -11.77 28.57 11.04
N ASP A 73 -12.51 29.15 11.99
CA ASP A 73 -12.28 28.98 13.43
C ASP A 73 -12.54 27.54 13.88
N LEU A 74 -13.56 26.87 13.33
CA LEU A 74 -13.83 25.46 13.60
C LEU A 74 -12.66 24.58 13.15
N VAL A 75 -12.20 24.75 11.91
CA VAL A 75 -11.08 23.96 11.36
C VAL A 75 -9.79 24.28 12.12
N TRP A 76 -9.54 25.54 12.46
CA TRP A 76 -8.41 25.93 13.30
C TRP A 76 -8.46 25.21 14.64
N LYS A 77 -9.62 25.20 15.31
CA LYS A 77 -9.78 24.62 16.65
C LYS A 77 -9.55 23.12 16.65
N GLU A 78 -9.98 22.42 15.60
CA GLU A 78 -9.82 20.97 15.51
C GLU A 78 -8.42 20.55 15.07
N CYS A 79 -7.78 21.30 14.18
CA CYS A 79 -6.45 20.96 13.64
C CYS A 79 -5.27 21.49 14.48
N SER A 80 -5.47 22.48 15.34
CA SER A 80 -4.43 23.00 16.26
C SER A 80 -4.16 22.10 17.47
N LYS A 81 -5.02 21.10 17.71
CA LYS A 81 -4.84 20.12 18.79
C LYS A 81 -3.72 19.14 18.44
N ASP A 82 -2.98 18.69 19.46
CA ASP A 82 -1.96 17.66 19.30
C ASP A 82 -2.56 16.28 18.97
N ASN A 83 -3.75 15.98 19.51
CA ASN A 83 -4.43 14.69 19.27
C ASN A 83 -5.35 14.73 18.03
N TRP A 84 -4.97 13.98 17.00
CA TRP A 84 -5.71 13.86 15.74
C TRP A 84 -6.63 12.63 15.69
N GLU A 85 -6.76 11.87 16.78
CA GLU A 85 -7.69 10.74 16.88
C GLU A 85 -9.13 11.18 16.56
N GLY A 86 -9.83 10.54 15.64
CA GLY A 86 -11.19 10.89 15.26
C GLY A 86 -11.34 12.21 14.49
N ILE A 87 -10.25 12.84 14.03
CA ILE A 87 -10.28 14.12 13.30
C ILE A 87 -11.27 14.12 12.13
N ILE A 88 -11.46 12.99 11.43
CA ILE A 88 -12.39 12.91 10.30
C ILE A 88 -13.81 13.23 10.76
N THR A 89 -14.26 12.64 11.86
CA THR A 89 -15.61 12.90 12.40
C THR A 89 -15.75 14.27 13.05
N ARG A 90 -14.64 14.91 13.46
CA ARG A 90 -14.68 16.29 14.00
C ARG A 90 -14.81 17.34 12.91
N ILE A 91 -14.11 17.16 11.78
CA ILE A 91 -14.18 18.06 10.62
C ILE A 91 -15.44 17.76 9.78
N TRP A 92 -15.70 16.48 9.49
CA TRP A 92 -16.82 15.98 8.69
C TRP A 92 -17.78 15.14 9.54
N PRO A 93 -18.62 15.77 10.38
CA PRO A 93 -19.41 15.06 11.41
C PRO A 93 -20.51 14.16 10.86
N ASN A 94 -20.93 14.34 9.62
CA ASN A 94 -21.97 13.52 8.99
C ASN A 94 -21.41 12.31 8.22
N THR A 95 -20.10 12.07 8.29
CA THR A 95 -19.44 10.93 7.63
C THR A 95 -19.93 9.62 8.21
N LYS A 96 -20.48 8.75 7.36
CA LYS A 96 -21.04 7.45 7.74
C LYS A 96 -20.02 6.31 7.68
N TYR A 97 -19.09 6.38 6.72
CA TYR A 97 -18.06 5.36 6.48
C TYR A 97 -16.91 5.94 5.64
N LEU A 98 -15.78 5.22 5.62
CA LEU A 98 -14.66 5.48 4.73
C LEU A 98 -14.71 4.56 3.51
N ASP A 99 -14.70 5.12 2.31
CA ASP A 99 -14.70 4.36 1.05
C ASP A 99 -13.25 4.25 0.56
N VAL A 100 -12.57 3.15 0.94
CA VAL A 100 -11.14 2.92 0.71
C VAL A 100 -10.84 1.43 0.61
N ILE A 101 -9.95 1.04 -0.31
CA ILE A 101 -9.43 -0.33 -0.35
C ILE A 101 -8.46 -0.53 0.83
N VAL A 102 -8.81 -1.48 1.71
CA VAL A 102 -8.03 -1.95 2.86
C VAL A 102 -7.79 -3.47 2.84
N THR A 103 -8.01 -4.13 1.69
CA THR A 103 -7.64 -5.54 1.47
C THR A 103 -6.22 -5.68 0.93
N GLY A 104 -5.63 -6.87 1.06
CA GLY A 104 -4.28 -7.15 0.57
C GLY A 104 -3.23 -6.29 1.28
N ALA A 105 -2.28 -5.72 0.52
CA ALA A 105 -1.22 -4.88 1.08
C ALA A 105 -1.74 -3.64 1.84
N MET A 106 -2.94 -3.15 1.51
CA MET A 106 -3.53 -1.98 2.17
C MET A 106 -4.04 -2.27 3.59
N ALA A 107 -4.15 -3.55 3.99
CA ALA A 107 -4.60 -3.93 5.33
C ALA A 107 -3.70 -3.36 6.44
N GLN A 108 -2.42 -3.09 6.14
CA GLN A 108 -1.47 -2.46 7.08
C GLN A 108 -1.92 -1.08 7.58
N TYR A 109 -2.77 -0.39 6.82
CA TYR A 109 -3.25 0.95 7.14
C TYR A 109 -4.53 0.98 7.99
N ILE A 110 -5.16 -0.16 8.27
CA ILE A 110 -6.40 -0.24 9.05
C ILE A 110 -6.25 0.45 10.42
N PRO A 111 -5.21 0.17 11.25
CA PRO A 111 -5.09 0.82 12.56
C PRO A 111 -4.95 2.35 12.47
N THR A 112 -4.23 2.85 11.46
CA THR A 112 -4.04 4.29 11.22
C THR A 112 -5.36 4.96 10.81
N LEU A 113 -6.13 4.32 9.94
CA LEU A 113 -7.46 4.80 9.56
C LEU A 113 -8.44 4.75 10.72
N ASP A 114 -8.42 3.70 11.54
CA ASP A 114 -9.24 3.60 12.75
C ASP A 114 -8.94 4.73 13.73
N TYR A 115 -7.65 5.06 13.92
CA TYR A 115 -7.22 6.19 14.73
C TYR A 115 -7.79 7.51 14.21
N TYR A 116 -7.59 7.88 12.94
CA TYR A 116 -8.07 9.17 12.42
C TYR A 116 -9.60 9.24 12.24
N SER A 117 -10.25 8.11 12.04
CA SER A 117 -11.70 8.06 11.80
C SER A 117 -12.53 7.91 13.06
N GLY A 118 -11.93 7.51 14.18
CA GLY A 118 -12.71 7.11 15.36
C GLY A 118 -13.46 5.79 15.12
N ARG A 119 -12.86 4.87 14.35
CA ARG A 119 -13.42 3.56 13.96
C ARG A 119 -14.71 3.63 13.15
N LEU A 120 -14.77 4.55 12.18
CA LEU A 120 -15.83 4.51 11.17
C LEU A 120 -15.72 3.21 10.32
N PRO A 121 -16.82 2.66 9.81
CA PRO A 121 -16.78 1.51 8.92
C PRO A 121 -15.86 1.76 7.71
N LEU A 122 -15.03 0.77 7.37
CA LEU A 122 -14.12 0.82 6.22
C LEU A 122 -14.71 -0.02 5.07
N ALA A 123 -15.25 0.65 4.06
CA ALA A 123 -15.92 0.03 2.93
C ALA A 123 -14.94 -0.24 1.79
N CYS A 124 -14.66 -1.51 1.52
CA CYS A 124 -13.99 -1.97 0.30
C CYS A 124 -15.05 -2.30 -0.76
N THR A 125 -15.23 -1.44 -1.74
CA THR A 125 -16.38 -1.49 -2.66
C THR A 125 -16.11 -2.29 -3.94
N MET A 126 -14.89 -2.24 -4.47
CA MET A 126 -14.56 -2.79 -5.79
C MET A 126 -13.22 -3.53 -5.82
N TYR A 127 -13.12 -4.47 -6.75
CA TYR A 127 -11.89 -5.16 -7.13
C TYR A 127 -11.68 -5.04 -8.65
N ALA A 128 -10.59 -4.38 -9.04
CA ALA A 128 -10.27 -4.05 -10.43
C ALA A 128 -8.76 -3.91 -10.63
N SER A 129 -8.33 -3.95 -11.88
CA SER A 129 -6.96 -3.67 -12.32
C SER A 129 -6.95 -2.86 -13.62
N SER A 130 -5.74 -2.53 -14.10
CA SER A 130 -5.56 -1.87 -15.40
C SER A 130 -5.98 -2.76 -16.58
N GLU A 131 -5.85 -4.07 -16.42
CA GLU A 131 -6.17 -5.08 -17.42
C GLU A 131 -7.68 -5.35 -17.53
N CYS A 132 -8.40 -5.33 -16.40
CA CYS A 132 -9.84 -5.60 -16.36
C CYS A 132 -10.47 -5.12 -15.04
N TYR A 133 -11.73 -4.69 -15.10
CA TYR A 133 -12.57 -4.56 -13.90
C TYR A 133 -13.18 -5.91 -13.57
N PHE A 134 -13.00 -6.40 -12.35
CA PHE A 134 -13.33 -7.78 -12.02
C PHE A 134 -14.69 -7.92 -11.35
N GLY A 135 -14.90 -7.18 -10.25
CA GLY A 135 -16.05 -7.39 -9.40
C GLY A 135 -16.24 -6.35 -8.30
N LEU A 136 -17.26 -6.57 -7.47
CA LEU A 136 -17.63 -5.69 -6.36
C LEU A 136 -17.90 -6.46 -5.08
N ASN A 137 -17.79 -5.77 -3.95
CA ASN A 137 -18.19 -6.32 -2.66
C ASN A 137 -19.71 -6.14 -2.49
N LEU A 138 -20.45 -7.25 -2.42
CA LEU A 138 -21.91 -7.23 -2.23
C LEU A 138 -22.32 -6.91 -0.79
N ASN A 139 -21.39 -6.97 0.17
CA ASN A 139 -21.59 -6.57 1.56
C ASN A 139 -20.53 -5.53 1.98
N PRO A 140 -20.64 -4.27 1.51
CA PRO A 140 -19.61 -3.25 1.70
C PRO A 140 -19.41 -2.81 3.17
N MET A 141 -20.30 -3.21 4.08
CA MET A 141 -20.21 -2.89 5.52
C MET A 141 -19.67 -4.08 6.36
N SER A 142 -19.21 -5.15 5.72
CA SER A 142 -18.52 -6.25 6.40
C SER A 142 -17.23 -5.77 7.08
N LYS A 143 -16.72 -6.54 8.04
CA LYS A 143 -15.39 -6.26 8.60
C LYS A 143 -14.32 -6.34 7.49
N PRO A 144 -13.25 -5.54 7.56
CA PRO A 144 -12.15 -5.59 6.58
C PRO A 144 -11.56 -7.00 6.37
N SER A 145 -11.46 -7.79 7.43
CA SER A 145 -10.95 -9.17 7.39
C SER A 145 -11.87 -10.17 6.68
N GLU A 146 -13.15 -9.83 6.52
CA GLU A 146 -14.19 -10.70 5.97
C GLU A 146 -14.57 -10.29 4.53
N VAL A 147 -13.94 -9.26 3.97
CA VAL A 147 -14.23 -8.75 2.64
C VAL A 147 -14.07 -9.86 1.59
N SER A 148 -15.11 -10.02 0.78
CA SER A 148 -15.16 -10.93 -0.36
C SER A 148 -15.75 -10.21 -1.57
N TYR A 149 -15.10 -10.32 -2.72
CA TYR A 149 -15.53 -9.70 -3.97
C TYR A 149 -16.24 -10.72 -4.84
N THR A 150 -17.40 -10.35 -5.38
CA THR A 150 -18.14 -11.17 -6.35
C THR A 150 -17.73 -10.73 -7.75
N LEU A 151 -17.17 -11.65 -8.52
CA LEU A 151 -16.80 -11.38 -9.90
C LEU A 151 -18.04 -11.22 -10.76
N MET A 152 -18.05 -10.21 -11.63
CA MET A 152 -19.17 -9.90 -12.49
C MET A 152 -19.00 -10.60 -13.84
N PRO A 153 -19.79 -11.65 -14.16
CA PRO A 153 -19.50 -12.56 -15.28
C PRO A 153 -19.50 -11.91 -16.66
N ASN A 154 -20.05 -10.70 -16.79
CA ASN A 154 -20.11 -9.94 -18.03
C ASN A 154 -18.83 -9.13 -18.34
N MET A 155 -17.91 -8.98 -17.37
CA MET A 155 -16.77 -8.09 -17.49
C MET A 155 -15.61 -8.66 -18.32
N ALA A 156 -15.37 -9.96 -18.17
CA ALA A 156 -14.40 -10.75 -18.93
C ALA A 156 -14.75 -12.22 -18.81
N TYR A 157 -14.12 -13.08 -19.62
CA TYR A 157 -14.14 -14.51 -19.36
C TYR A 157 -13.05 -14.82 -18.32
N PHE A 158 -13.46 -15.45 -17.21
CA PHE A 158 -12.62 -15.71 -16.04
C PHE A 158 -12.28 -17.18 -15.92
N GLU A 159 -11.00 -17.47 -15.83
CA GLU A 159 -10.46 -18.81 -15.61
C GLU A 159 -9.54 -18.81 -14.38
N PHE A 160 -9.41 -19.95 -13.73
CA PHE A 160 -8.73 -20.09 -12.45
C PHE A 160 -7.69 -21.20 -12.53
N LEU A 161 -6.45 -20.87 -12.17
CA LEU A 161 -5.36 -21.84 -12.05
C LEU A 161 -5.25 -22.27 -10.58
N PRO A 162 -5.50 -23.54 -10.22
CA PRO A 162 -5.37 -24.00 -8.84
C PRO A 162 -4.00 -23.69 -8.23
N HIS A 163 -3.99 -23.12 -7.03
CA HIS A 163 -2.77 -22.85 -6.27
C HIS A 163 -2.52 -24.00 -5.29
N GLU A 164 -1.80 -25.03 -5.74
CA GLU A 164 -1.34 -26.10 -4.86
C GLU A 164 0.09 -25.83 -4.37
N PRO A 165 0.37 -25.93 -3.05
CA PRO A 165 1.69 -25.60 -2.50
C PRO A 165 2.83 -26.54 -2.96
N ASN A 166 2.52 -27.66 -3.61
CA ASN A 166 3.50 -28.68 -4.03
C ASN A 166 3.41 -29.06 -5.53
N SER A 167 2.69 -28.31 -6.37
CA SER A 167 2.58 -28.69 -7.78
C SER A 167 3.88 -28.36 -8.54
N ALA A 168 4.50 -29.40 -9.13
CA ALA A 168 5.61 -29.26 -10.05
C ALA A 168 5.26 -28.28 -11.18
N GLU A 169 6.25 -27.49 -11.63
CA GLU A 169 6.06 -26.52 -12.71
C GLU A 169 5.45 -27.21 -13.95
N SER A 170 4.29 -26.69 -14.37
CA SER A 170 3.57 -27.15 -15.55
C SER A 170 4.47 -27.07 -16.78
N THR A 171 4.68 -28.21 -17.45
CA THR A 171 5.45 -28.28 -18.70
C THR A 171 4.58 -27.86 -19.88
N ARG A 172 5.20 -27.42 -20.98
CA ARG A 172 4.49 -27.07 -22.24
C ARG A 172 3.62 -28.21 -22.81
N TYR A 173 3.83 -29.45 -22.36
CA TYR A 173 3.16 -30.64 -22.87
C TYR A 173 1.95 -31.08 -22.02
N SER A 174 1.69 -30.42 -20.88
CA SER A 174 0.52 -30.68 -20.05
C SER A 174 0.09 -29.37 -19.40
N PRO A 175 -0.64 -28.50 -20.13
CA PRO A 175 -1.12 -27.26 -19.57
C PRO A 175 -2.00 -27.57 -18.35
N PRO A 176 -1.87 -26.79 -17.26
CA PRO A 176 -2.65 -27.03 -16.07
C PRO A 176 -4.13 -26.90 -16.41
N LYS A 177 -4.95 -27.81 -15.85
CA LYS A 177 -6.39 -27.78 -16.05
C LYS A 177 -6.93 -26.53 -15.35
N LEU A 178 -7.32 -25.54 -16.14
CA LEU A 178 -7.98 -24.37 -15.63
C LEU A 178 -9.42 -24.72 -15.25
N VAL A 179 -9.92 -24.00 -14.25
CA VAL A 179 -11.27 -24.11 -13.72
C VAL A 179 -12.05 -22.90 -14.19
N ASP A 180 -13.26 -23.10 -14.70
CA ASP A 180 -14.16 -22.00 -15.08
C ASP A 180 -14.71 -21.29 -13.84
N LEU A 181 -15.19 -20.06 -14.01
CA LEU A 181 -15.77 -19.26 -12.92
C LEU A 181 -16.82 -20.01 -12.10
N ALA A 182 -17.70 -20.79 -12.74
CA ALA A 182 -18.77 -21.50 -12.05
C ALA A 182 -18.31 -22.74 -11.28
N ASP A 183 -17.10 -23.25 -11.57
CA ASP A 183 -16.63 -24.56 -11.13
C ASP A 183 -15.58 -24.48 -10.00
N VAL A 184 -15.31 -23.28 -9.49
CA VAL A 184 -14.38 -23.09 -8.37
C VAL A 184 -14.94 -23.68 -7.07
N GLU A 185 -14.06 -24.13 -6.17
CA GLU A 185 -14.47 -24.79 -4.93
C GLU A 185 -14.21 -23.92 -3.70
N VAL A 186 -15.18 -23.86 -2.78
CA VAL A 186 -15.07 -23.10 -1.53
C VAL A 186 -13.84 -23.55 -0.73
N GLY A 187 -13.07 -22.59 -0.23
CA GLY A 187 -11.86 -22.83 0.55
C GLY A 187 -10.59 -23.04 -0.27
N LYS A 188 -10.69 -23.30 -1.58
CA LYS A 188 -9.52 -23.44 -2.45
C LYS A 188 -8.98 -22.08 -2.89
N GLU A 189 -7.67 -22.03 -3.13
CA GLU A 189 -6.95 -20.86 -3.63
C GLU A 189 -6.60 -21.03 -5.11
N TYR A 190 -6.74 -19.95 -5.86
CA TYR A 190 -6.54 -19.92 -7.30
C TYR A 190 -5.80 -18.66 -7.73
N GLU A 191 -4.97 -18.78 -8.76
CA GLU A 191 -4.48 -17.64 -9.51
C GLU A 191 -5.50 -17.25 -10.58
N LEU A 192 -5.80 -15.95 -10.68
CA LEU A 192 -6.78 -15.41 -11.63
C LEU A 192 -6.19 -15.29 -13.04
N LEU A 193 -6.92 -15.80 -14.04
CA LEU A 193 -6.68 -15.60 -15.46
C LEU A 193 -7.89 -14.89 -16.09
N VAL A 194 -7.60 -13.98 -17.03
CA VAL A 194 -8.63 -13.23 -17.74
C VAL A 194 -8.48 -13.32 -19.25
N THR A 195 -9.60 -13.46 -19.93
CA THR A 195 -9.75 -13.21 -21.36
C THR A 195 -10.66 -12.00 -21.55
N THR A 196 -10.12 -10.91 -22.09
CA THR A 196 -10.77 -9.60 -22.15
C THR A 196 -11.17 -9.22 -23.57
N TYR A 197 -12.16 -8.34 -23.70
CA TYR A 197 -12.56 -7.77 -25.00
C TYR A 197 -11.43 -7.02 -25.72
N ALA A 198 -10.45 -6.49 -24.97
CA ALA A 198 -9.30 -5.77 -25.50
C ALA A 198 -8.23 -6.69 -26.12
N GLY A 199 -8.42 -8.02 -26.09
CA GLY A 199 -7.54 -8.98 -26.77
C GLY A 199 -6.51 -9.66 -25.88
N LEU A 200 -6.53 -9.45 -24.56
CA LEU A 200 -5.81 -10.33 -23.63
C LEU A 200 -6.48 -11.69 -23.61
N CYS A 201 -5.74 -12.76 -23.88
CA CYS A 201 -6.26 -14.14 -23.92
C CYS A 201 -5.55 -15.00 -22.89
N ARG A 202 -6.30 -15.58 -21.94
CA ARG A 202 -5.77 -16.40 -20.83
C ARG A 202 -4.60 -15.72 -20.11
N TYR A 203 -4.72 -14.40 -19.92
CA TYR A 203 -3.68 -13.59 -19.30
C TYR A 203 -3.68 -13.83 -17.79
N ARG A 204 -2.52 -14.20 -17.24
CA ARG A 204 -2.33 -14.39 -15.81
C ARG A 204 -2.21 -13.04 -15.11
N VAL A 205 -3.20 -12.68 -14.30
CA VAL A 205 -3.20 -11.43 -13.53
C VAL A 205 -2.13 -11.46 -12.44
N GLY A 206 -1.85 -12.65 -11.91
CA GLY A 206 -0.91 -12.87 -10.79
C GLY A 206 -1.55 -12.69 -9.41
N ASP A 207 -2.84 -12.40 -9.33
CA ASP A 207 -3.57 -12.32 -8.06
C ASP A 207 -3.99 -13.71 -7.60
N ILE A 208 -3.73 -14.01 -6.32
CA ILE A 208 -4.17 -15.24 -5.64
C ILE A 208 -5.43 -14.92 -4.85
N LEU A 209 -6.49 -15.67 -5.15
CA LEU A 209 -7.83 -15.50 -4.64
C LEU A 209 -8.30 -16.79 -3.96
N ARG A 210 -8.92 -16.67 -2.79
CA ARG A 210 -9.55 -17.79 -2.08
C ARG A 210 -11.06 -17.71 -2.20
N VAL A 211 -11.71 -18.78 -2.61
CA VAL A 211 -13.18 -18.83 -2.70
C VAL A 211 -13.75 -18.86 -1.28
N THR A 212 -14.61 -17.90 -0.94
CA THR A 212 -15.26 -17.82 0.38
C THR A 212 -16.71 -18.28 0.37
N GLY A 213 -17.34 -18.31 -0.79
CA GLY A 213 -18.73 -18.70 -0.95
C GLY A 213 -19.27 -18.34 -2.32
N PHE A 214 -20.59 -18.34 -2.44
CA PHE A 214 -21.30 -18.03 -3.68
C PHE A 214 -22.46 -17.08 -3.39
N HIS A 215 -22.66 -16.11 -4.28
CA HIS A 215 -23.88 -15.34 -4.37
C HIS A 215 -24.68 -15.83 -5.58
N ASN A 216 -25.77 -16.56 -5.30
CA ASN A 216 -26.44 -17.40 -6.30
C ASN A 216 -25.42 -18.39 -6.91
N SER A 217 -25.19 -18.32 -8.22
CA SER A 217 -24.19 -19.14 -8.92
C SER A 217 -22.85 -18.42 -9.12
N ALA A 218 -22.71 -17.16 -8.73
CA ALA A 218 -21.47 -16.40 -8.90
C ALA A 218 -20.57 -16.56 -7.66
N PRO A 219 -19.32 -17.03 -7.81
CA PRO A 219 -18.41 -17.18 -6.68
C PRO A 219 -17.97 -15.84 -6.08
N GLN A 220 -17.66 -15.87 -4.79
CA GLN A 220 -17.10 -14.76 -4.02
C GLN A 220 -15.68 -15.10 -3.59
N PHE A 221 -14.78 -14.12 -3.69
CA PHE A 221 -13.36 -14.31 -3.47
C PHE A 221 -12.80 -13.37 -2.42
N HIS A 222 -12.07 -13.92 -1.47
CA HIS A 222 -11.17 -13.17 -0.62
C HIS A 222 -9.83 -12.97 -1.33
N PHE A 223 -9.37 -11.71 -1.40
CA PHE A 223 -8.06 -11.39 -1.97
C PHE A 223 -6.96 -11.81 -1.01
N VAL A 224 -6.10 -12.75 -1.42
CA VAL A 224 -5.00 -13.24 -0.58
C VAL A 224 -3.77 -12.36 -0.77
N ARG A 225 -3.23 -12.32 -1.99
CA ARG A 225 -2.02 -11.55 -2.34
C ARG A 225 -1.84 -11.46 -3.85
N ARG A 226 -0.97 -10.54 -4.29
CA ARG A 226 -0.38 -10.60 -5.64
C ARG A 226 0.92 -11.38 -5.59
N LYS A 227 1.08 -12.33 -6.51
CA LYS A 227 2.25 -13.22 -6.59
C LYS A 227 3.52 -12.39 -6.78
N ASN A 228 4.61 -12.87 -6.16
CA ASN A 228 5.95 -12.28 -6.19
C ASN A 228 6.10 -10.89 -5.54
N VAL A 229 5.05 -10.26 -5.02
CA VAL A 229 5.19 -8.96 -4.34
C VAL A 229 5.65 -9.17 -2.90
N ILE A 230 6.76 -8.53 -2.52
CA ILE A 230 7.30 -8.57 -1.15
C ILE A 230 7.18 -7.23 -0.42
N LEU A 231 7.20 -6.09 -1.12
CA LEU A 231 7.04 -4.76 -0.53
C LEU A 231 6.04 -3.91 -1.33
N SER A 232 5.28 -3.09 -0.61
CA SER A 232 4.28 -2.16 -1.18
C SER A 232 3.86 -1.11 -0.15
N ILE A 233 4.01 0.18 -0.48
CA ILE A 233 3.47 1.30 0.33
C ILE A 233 2.14 1.80 -0.25
N ASP A 234 2.09 2.02 -1.55
CA ASP A 234 0.96 2.53 -2.30
C ASP A 234 0.66 1.59 -3.48
N SER A 235 0.72 2.11 -4.70
CA SER A 235 0.58 1.35 -5.94
C SER A 235 1.85 0.60 -6.33
N ASP A 236 3.00 0.94 -5.73
CA ASP A 236 4.27 0.25 -5.94
C ASP A 236 4.19 -1.22 -5.52
N LYS A 237 4.80 -2.08 -6.34
CA LYS A 237 4.95 -3.51 -6.10
C LYS A 237 6.40 -3.86 -6.39
N THR A 238 7.16 -4.17 -5.35
CA THR A 238 8.55 -4.62 -5.49
C THR A 238 8.61 -6.12 -5.23
N ASP A 239 9.26 -6.84 -6.15
CA ASP A 239 9.49 -8.28 -6.03
C ASP A 239 10.87 -8.60 -5.42
N GLU A 240 11.07 -9.87 -5.07
CA GLU A 240 12.31 -10.35 -4.47
C GLU A 240 13.53 -10.15 -5.36
N SER A 241 13.37 -10.32 -6.69
CA SER A 241 14.46 -10.18 -7.65
C SER A 241 14.88 -8.72 -7.83
N GLU A 242 13.92 -7.80 -7.85
CA GLU A 242 14.17 -6.36 -7.87
C GLU A 242 14.88 -5.91 -6.60
N LEU A 243 14.43 -6.37 -5.43
CA LEU A 243 15.07 -6.04 -4.16
C LEU A 243 16.49 -6.61 -4.07
N GLN A 244 16.69 -7.88 -4.47
CA GLN A 244 18.01 -8.51 -4.51
C GLN A 244 18.97 -7.71 -5.40
N LYS A 245 18.54 -7.34 -6.61
CA LYS A 245 19.33 -6.52 -7.53
C LYS A 245 19.64 -5.14 -6.95
N ALA A 246 18.70 -4.52 -6.25
CA ALA A 246 18.91 -3.23 -5.59
C ALA A 246 19.98 -3.33 -4.49
N VAL A 247 19.94 -4.38 -3.66
CA VAL A 247 20.97 -4.63 -2.63
C VAL A 247 22.33 -4.92 -3.27
N GLU A 248 22.38 -5.73 -4.32
CA GLU A 248 23.63 -6.03 -5.06
C GLU A 248 24.28 -4.78 -5.65
N ASN A 249 23.49 -3.88 -6.23
CA ASN A 249 23.97 -2.61 -6.77
C ASN A 249 24.50 -1.69 -5.67
N ALA A 250 23.75 -1.51 -4.58
CA ALA A 250 24.17 -0.67 -3.47
C ALA A 250 25.42 -1.22 -2.76
N SER A 251 25.54 -2.55 -2.62
CA SER A 251 26.71 -3.20 -2.04
C SER A 251 28.00 -2.98 -2.81
N GLN A 252 27.96 -2.53 -4.07
CA GLN A 252 29.16 -2.16 -4.81
C GLN A 252 29.91 -1.00 -4.14
N LEU A 253 29.18 -0.04 -3.55
CA LEU A 253 29.75 1.10 -2.83
C LEU A 253 30.49 0.67 -1.55
N LEU A 254 30.08 -0.44 -0.93
CA LEU A 254 30.71 -0.96 0.27
C LEU A 254 32.06 -1.65 0.01
N LYS A 255 32.35 -2.02 -1.25
CA LYS A 255 33.59 -2.72 -1.61
C LYS A 255 34.83 -1.88 -1.33
N GLU A 256 34.75 -0.56 -1.48
CA GLU A 256 35.84 0.37 -1.18
C GLU A 256 36.25 0.32 0.31
N PHE A 257 35.33 -0.09 1.18
CA PHE A 257 35.50 -0.19 2.62
C PHE A 257 35.82 -1.63 3.08
N ASN A 258 36.10 -2.55 2.15
CA ASN A 258 36.25 -3.99 2.43
C ASN A 258 35.10 -4.54 3.30
N THR A 259 33.90 -3.99 3.10
CA THR A 259 32.70 -4.35 3.83
C THR A 259 31.72 -5.04 2.89
N SER A 260 31.08 -6.11 3.36
CA SER A 260 30.08 -6.84 2.59
C SER A 260 28.79 -6.99 3.40
N VAL A 261 27.65 -7.00 2.70
CA VAL A 261 26.37 -7.40 3.29
C VAL A 261 26.38 -8.91 3.49
N VAL A 262 26.27 -9.36 4.73
CA VAL A 262 26.18 -10.79 5.09
C VAL A 262 24.78 -11.28 4.80
N GLU A 263 23.80 -10.60 5.38
CA GLU A 263 22.39 -10.91 5.23
C GLU A 263 21.56 -9.63 5.25
N TYR A 264 20.37 -9.74 4.69
CA TYR A 264 19.39 -8.67 4.70
C TYR A 264 17.94 -9.16 4.74
N THR A 265 17.07 -8.33 5.30
CA THR A 265 15.62 -8.46 5.19
C THR A 265 14.99 -7.08 4.99
N SER A 266 13.68 -7.02 4.78
CA SER A 266 12.97 -5.78 4.51
C SER A 266 11.61 -5.71 5.21
N TYR A 267 11.09 -4.50 5.34
CA TYR A 267 9.80 -4.20 5.94
C TYR A 267 9.21 -2.92 5.32
N ALA A 268 7.88 -2.89 5.17
CA ALA A 268 7.14 -1.70 4.75
C ALA A 268 6.74 -0.88 6.00
N ASP A 269 7.46 0.21 6.27
CA ASP A 269 7.18 1.05 7.44
C ASP A 269 6.07 2.05 7.14
N THR A 270 5.01 1.97 7.94
CA THR A 270 3.80 2.79 7.83
C THR A 270 3.55 3.64 9.07
N LYS A 271 4.52 3.70 10.00
CA LYS A 271 4.44 4.56 11.19
C LYS A 271 4.49 6.04 10.83
N THR A 272 5.25 6.38 9.80
CA THR A 272 5.33 7.72 9.21
C THR A 272 4.52 7.82 7.93
N ILE A 273 4.08 9.04 7.59
CA ILE A 273 3.27 9.30 6.39
C ILE A 273 3.99 10.37 5.54
N PRO A 274 4.36 10.07 4.28
CA PRO A 274 4.20 8.77 3.61
C PRO A 274 5.04 7.67 4.24
N GLY A 275 4.60 6.41 4.10
CA GLY A 275 5.37 5.25 4.54
C GLY A 275 6.57 5.01 3.61
N HIS A 276 7.53 4.20 4.03
CA HIS A 276 8.78 3.95 3.29
C HIS A 276 9.28 2.53 3.48
N TYR A 277 10.21 2.11 2.61
CA TYR A 277 10.88 0.82 2.76
C TYR A 277 12.00 0.91 3.80
N VAL A 278 12.05 -0.06 4.70
CA VAL A 278 13.15 -0.26 5.65
C VAL A 278 13.87 -1.53 5.29
N ILE A 279 15.17 -1.43 5.04
CA ILE A 279 16.05 -2.56 4.72
C ILE A 279 17.01 -2.75 5.88
N TYR A 280 17.02 -3.95 6.46
CA TYR A 280 17.94 -4.29 7.54
C TYR A 280 19.18 -4.96 6.95
N TRP A 281 20.36 -4.44 7.25
CA TRP A 281 21.65 -4.97 6.78
C TRP A 281 22.50 -5.44 7.94
N GLU A 282 22.92 -6.71 7.92
CA GLU A 282 24.03 -7.18 8.73
C GLU A 282 25.31 -7.12 7.90
N LEU A 283 26.29 -6.36 8.39
CA LEU A 283 27.53 -6.08 7.66
C LEU A 283 28.70 -6.87 8.25
N LEU A 284 29.58 -7.35 7.37
CA LEU A 284 30.88 -7.90 7.73
C LEU A 284 31.97 -6.95 7.24
N ALA A 285 32.59 -6.24 8.18
CA ALA A 285 33.77 -5.40 7.92
C ALA A 285 35.04 -6.22 8.21
N LYS A 286 35.94 -6.33 7.23
CA LYS A 286 37.24 -7.02 7.44
C LYS A 286 38.23 -6.21 8.28
N ASP A 287 38.08 -4.88 8.27
CA ASP A 287 38.89 -3.96 9.06
C ASP A 287 37.96 -3.04 9.84
N SER A 288 37.93 -3.20 11.17
CA SER A 288 37.10 -2.38 12.06
C SER A 288 37.46 -0.89 12.04
N GLY A 289 38.66 -0.53 11.55
CA GLY A 289 39.11 0.85 11.42
C GLY A 289 38.58 1.60 10.19
N ASN A 290 37.97 0.92 9.22
CA ASN A 290 37.48 1.50 7.95
C ASN A 290 36.01 1.16 7.69
N SER A 291 35.16 1.40 8.69
CA SER A 291 33.70 1.19 8.56
C SER A 291 33.07 2.24 7.63
N PRO A 292 32.04 1.88 6.85
CA PRO A 292 31.36 2.83 5.96
C PRO A 292 30.75 3.99 6.77
N SER A 293 30.94 5.22 6.30
CA SER A 293 30.34 6.41 6.91
C SER A 293 28.83 6.49 6.65
N GLU A 294 28.14 7.34 7.41
CA GLU A 294 26.72 7.61 7.20
C GLU A 294 26.43 8.12 5.77
N ASP A 295 27.32 8.94 5.19
CA ASP A 295 27.19 9.44 3.82
C ASP A 295 27.23 8.30 2.78
N VAL A 296 28.08 7.29 3.00
CA VAL A 296 28.16 6.13 2.11
C VAL A 296 26.89 5.29 2.22
N LEU A 297 26.37 5.09 3.44
CA LEU A 297 25.08 4.40 3.63
C LEU A 297 23.92 5.17 2.99
N ALA A 298 23.92 6.50 3.04
CA ALA A 298 22.93 7.33 2.35
C ALA A 298 23.02 7.19 0.82
N GLN A 299 24.24 7.10 0.27
CA GLN A 299 24.45 6.78 -1.15
C GLN A 299 23.99 5.36 -1.49
N CYS A 300 24.18 4.38 -0.60
CA CYS A 300 23.61 3.04 -0.74
C CYS A 300 22.08 3.10 -0.80
N CYS A 301 21.42 3.86 0.08
CA CYS A 301 19.96 4.05 0.01
C CYS A 301 19.54 4.58 -1.37
N LEU A 302 20.22 5.60 -1.88
CA LEU A 302 19.93 6.18 -3.20
C LEU A 302 20.14 5.16 -4.33
N ALA A 303 21.26 4.44 -4.32
CA ALA A 303 21.56 3.40 -5.31
C ALA A 303 20.51 2.27 -5.31
N MET A 304 19.97 1.93 -4.14
CA MET A 304 18.81 1.03 -4.05
C MET A 304 17.57 1.65 -4.69
N GLU A 305 17.20 2.89 -4.34
CA GLU A 305 16.02 3.57 -4.90
C GLU A 305 16.08 3.70 -6.43
N GLU A 306 17.26 3.98 -6.99
CA GLU A 306 17.49 4.07 -8.43
C GLU A 306 17.36 2.73 -9.15
N SER A 307 17.63 1.63 -8.43
CA SER A 307 17.54 0.27 -8.95
C SER A 307 16.12 -0.29 -8.94
N LEU A 308 15.20 0.33 -8.20
CA LEU A 308 13.80 -0.07 -8.12
C LEU A 308 13.00 0.38 -9.36
N ASN A 309 11.84 -0.27 -9.55
CA ASN A 309 11.02 -0.06 -10.74
C ASN A 309 10.46 1.37 -10.85
N SER A 310 9.91 1.68 -12.04
CA SER A 310 9.43 3.03 -12.34
C SER A 310 8.30 3.48 -11.42
N VAL A 311 7.45 2.57 -10.93
CA VAL A 311 6.32 2.91 -10.04
C VAL A 311 6.84 3.37 -8.68
N TYR A 312 7.82 2.68 -8.10
CA TYR A 312 8.48 3.11 -6.88
C TYR A 312 9.08 4.52 -7.05
N ARG A 313 9.89 4.71 -8.11
CA ARG A 313 10.56 6.00 -8.37
C ARG A 313 9.57 7.13 -8.63
N GLN A 314 8.48 6.87 -9.34
CA GLN A 314 7.39 7.83 -9.54
C GLN A 314 6.72 8.19 -8.21
N GLY A 315 6.45 7.20 -7.35
CA GLY A 315 5.89 7.40 -6.01
C GLY A 315 6.76 8.27 -5.11
N ARG A 316 8.10 8.17 -5.25
CA ARG A 316 9.07 9.01 -4.54
C ARG A 316 9.09 10.46 -5.05
N VAL A 317 9.17 10.63 -6.37
CA VAL A 317 9.46 11.94 -7.00
C VAL A 317 8.21 12.73 -7.34
N ALA A 318 7.25 12.12 -8.04
CA ALA A 318 6.09 12.82 -8.60
C ALA A 318 4.92 12.86 -7.62
N ASP A 319 4.60 11.73 -6.99
CA ASP A 319 3.39 11.61 -6.17
C ASP A 319 3.64 11.91 -4.69
N ASN A 320 4.91 11.87 -4.25
CA ASN A 320 5.31 11.88 -2.83
C ASN A 320 4.45 10.91 -2.00
N SER A 321 4.13 9.76 -2.57
CA SER A 321 3.36 8.69 -1.93
C SER A 321 4.24 7.71 -1.16
N ILE A 322 5.55 7.71 -1.42
CA ILE A 322 6.55 6.87 -0.77
C ILE A 322 7.61 7.80 -0.13
N GLY A 323 7.95 7.55 1.13
CA GLY A 323 9.04 8.22 1.86
C GLY A 323 10.42 7.69 1.46
N ALA A 324 11.49 8.32 1.97
CA ALA A 324 12.86 7.91 1.64
C ALA A 324 13.18 6.53 2.18
N LEU A 325 13.79 5.67 1.36
CA LEU A 325 14.27 4.36 1.77
C LEU A 325 15.28 4.50 2.92
N GLU A 326 15.12 3.65 3.93
CA GLU A 326 15.95 3.62 5.12
C GLU A 326 16.74 2.31 5.19
N ILE A 327 18.06 2.39 5.33
CA ILE A 327 18.89 1.24 5.69
C ILE A 327 19.14 1.28 7.19
N ARG A 328 18.81 0.19 7.90
CA ARG A 328 19.12 -0.02 9.32
C ARG A 328 20.20 -1.08 9.44
N VAL A 329 21.40 -0.65 9.84
CA VAL A 329 22.51 -1.59 10.10
C VAL A 329 22.26 -2.28 11.45
N VAL A 330 22.29 -3.61 11.46
CA VAL A 330 22.12 -4.44 12.66
C VAL A 330 23.46 -4.99 13.15
N LYS A 331 23.49 -5.46 14.41
CA LYS A 331 24.70 -6.05 15.00
C LYS A 331 24.99 -7.40 14.36
N SER A 332 26.26 -7.80 14.33
CA SER A 332 26.65 -9.15 13.92
C SER A 332 25.96 -10.21 14.79
N GLY A 333 25.44 -11.27 14.16
CA GLY A 333 24.67 -12.34 14.81
C GLY A 333 23.16 -12.05 14.92
N THR A 334 22.67 -10.88 14.47
CA THR A 334 21.23 -10.57 14.55
C THR A 334 20.40 -11.51 13.68
N PHE A 335 20.89 -11.88 12.50
CA PHE A 335 20.18 -12.85 11.64
C PHE A 335 20.27 -14.29 12.15
N GLU A 336 21.27 -14.62 12.97
CA GLU A 336 21.33 -15.90 13.70
C GLU A 336 20.24 -15.94 14.78
N GLU A 337 20.09 -14.87 15.57
CA GLU A 337 19.00 -14.75 16.54
C GLU A 337 17.62 -14.82 15.87
N LEU A 338 17.46 -14.20 14.68
CA LEU A 338 16.22 -14.28 13.90
C LEU A 338 15.94 -15.71 13.43
N MET A 339 16.97 -16.45 13.02
CA MET A 339 16.85 -17.86 12.65
C MET A 339 16.41 -18.71 13.85
N ASP A 340 17.05 -18.55 15.01
CA ASP A 340 16.70 -19.28 16.23
C ASP A 340 15.24 -19.01 16.65
N TYR A 341 14.80 -17.76 16.52
CA TYR A 341 13.40 -17.39 16.75
C TYR A 341 12.45 -18.10 15.77
N ALA A 342 12.75 -18.12 14.48
CA ALA A 342 11.94 -18.82 13.49
C ALA A 342 11.87 -20.33 13.75
N ILE A 343 12.99 -20.95 14.13
CA ILE A 343 13.07 -22.37 14.48
C ILE A 343 12.23 -22.66 15.74
N SER A 344 12.28 -21.79 16.75
CA SER A 344 11.45 -21.91 17.97
C SER A 344 9.94 -21.90 17.67
N ARG A 345 9.53 -21.29 16.54
CA ARG A 345 8.15 -21.25 16.05
C ARG A 345 7.82 -22.34 15.03
N GLY A 346 8.70 -23.33 14.87
CA GLY A 346 8.45 -24.53 14.04
C GLY A 346 9.05 -24.48 12.64
N ALA A 347 9.92 -23.52 12.31
CA ALA A 347 10.68 -23.58 11.07
C ALA A 347 11.69 -24.74 11.10
N SER A 348 11.82 -25.45 9.98
CA SER A 348 12.80 -26.53 9.83
C SER A 348 14.21 -25.95 9.72
N ILE A 349 15.11 -26.39 10.60
CA ILE A 349 16.51 -25.94 10.63
C ILE A 349 17.24 -26.15 9.29
N ASN A 350 16.96 -27.27 8.59
CA ASN A 350 17.64 -27.63 7.35
C ASN A 350 17.09 -26.94 6.10
N GLN A 351 15.95 -26.25 6.21
CA GLN A 351 15.28 -25.56 5.09
C GLN A 351 15.16 -24.06 5.30
N TYR A 352 15.64 -23.56 6.44
CA TYR A 352 15.55 -22.15 6.77
C TYR A 352 16.40 -21.31 5.80
N LYS A 353 15.76 -20.27 5.27
CA LYS A 353 16.40 -19.16 4.56
C LYS A 353 15.87 -17.88 5.18
N VAL A 354 16.73 -16.87 5.33
CA VAL A 354 16.31 -15.56 5.82
C VAL A 354 15.18 -15.03 4.94
N PRO A 355 14.02 -14.69 5.50
CA PRO A 355 12.92 -14.14 4.71
C PRO A 355 13.32 -12.76 4.17
N ARG A 356 13.12 -12.53 2.88
CA ARG A 356 13.49 -11.26 2.23
C ARG A 356 12.55 -10.10 2.58
N CYS A 357 11.40 -10.39 3.15
CA CYS A 357 10.51 -9.43 3.80
C CYS A 357 9.90 -10.05 5.05
N VAL A 358 9.82 -9.27 6.14
CA VAL A 358 9.15 -9.63 7.38
C VAL A 358 7.92 -8.76 7.57
N SER A 359 6.84 -9.33 8.11
CA SER A 359 5.59 -8.61 8.40
C SER A 359 5.14 -8.75 9.86
N PHE A 360 5.90 -9.49 10.66
CA PHE A 360 5.59 -9.73 12.07
C PHE A 360 6.28 -8.67 12.95
N THR A 361 5.50 -7.92 13.70
CA THR A 361 6.01 -7.20 14.87
C THR A 361 6.26 -8.21 16.00
N PRO A 362 7.38 -8.11 16.75
CA PRO A 362 7.68 -8.97 17.90
C PRO A 362 6.55 -9.06 18.92
#